data_AF-A0A929F0S7-F1
#
_entry.id   AF-A0A929F0S7-F1
#
_cell.length_a   1.000
_cell.length_b   1.000
_cell.length_c   1.000
_cell.angle_alpha   90.00
_cell.angle_beta   90.00
_cell.angle_gamma   90.00
#
_symmetry.space_group_name_H-M   'P 1'
#
loop_
_entity.id
_entity.type
_entity.pdbx_description
1 polymer ?
#
loop_
_entity_poly.entity_id
_entity_poly.type
_entity_poly.pdbx_seq_one_letter_code
_entity_poly.pdbx_strand_id
1 'polypeptide(L)'
;MKTKTLLLIALTLLCASCDSGDPLDLESAIYTYPESPVGALLCEAGTLSGAAGIIDDIEASNGLGYSLRTPRNYDAGKGHPLIVVFAPAGRNGLATERFVRLTRQATAEGFLIAYLDSEKLSPELIVQMAEIPAEIARHWCVDTERVYLTGHSDGGTISTAMAFLPESQGTAAAIAPSAAGMNKQVFAETDCPSAPLPTMVIHNKEDHLFPGWGEQAAQWWAACNQCELESAIQNSYGCTEYDNCSKGVRTMYCEQPGGHSRWPALNAEILDFFLNPTIKVQTPHSDRAAEIAQLQQNFSFIDGWGFRASHFYGSTPDSVPGASTLSTEQLVTLIEEESALLINVVSATYRPETPTAAAQWLIPEAKMHIPGSIWLPNVGLATLDAQFMAYFARELQRATRGQLDHPLVFYCQVNCWGSWNAVQRAGEFGYSNRYWYPEGQEGWEFEGFDLEEATPEPL
;
A
#
# COMPACT_ATOMS: atom_id res chain seq x y z
N MET A 1 47.11 -51.15 5.90
CA MET A 1 47.12 -50.20 4.77
C MET A 1 45.76 -50.22 4.08
N LYS A 2 44.96 -49.17 4.27
CA LYS A 2 43.91 -48.65 3.37
C LYS A 2 43.27 -47.46 4.07
N THR A 3 43.84 -46.29 3.84
CA THR A 3 43.34 -44.98 4.25
C THR A 3 42.09 -44.68 3.45
N LYS A 4 40.94 -44.49 4.10
CA LYS A 4 39.74 -43.92 3.48
C LYS A 4 39.58 -42.50 3.99
N THR A 5 39.90 -41.55 3.13
CA THR A 5 39.62 -40.12 3.28
C THR A 5 38.12 -39.92 3.30
N LEU A 6 37.56 -39.43 4.41
CA LEU A 6 36.19 -38.96 4.49
C LEU A 6 36.16 -37.50 4.05
N LEU A 7 35.53 -37.24 2.92
CA LEU A 7 35.27 -35.89 2.41
C LEU A 7 34.12 -35.29 3.23
N LEU A 8 34.39 -34.30 4.08
CA LEU A 8 33.36 -33.48 4.71
C LEU A 8 32.76 -32.57 3.63
N ILE A 9 31.56 -32.88 3.15
CA ILE A 9 30.75 -31.93 2.38
C ILE A 9 30.00 -31.11 3.43
N ALA A 10 30.48 -29.88 3.67
CA ALA A 10 29.73 -28.88 4.42
C ALA A 10 28.53 -28.47 3.56
N LEU A 11 27.36 -28.99 3.89
CA LEU A 11 26.09 -28.58 3.30
C LEU A 11 25.71 -27.24 3.94
N THR A 12 26.14 -26.14 3.33
CA THR A 12 25.58 -24.81 3.63
C THR A 12 24.13 -24.81 3.18
N LEU A 13 23.20 -25.04 4.10
CA LEU A 13 21.79 -24.69 3.91
C LEU A 13 21.73 -23.16 3.75
N LEU A 14 21.64 -22.68 2.51
CA LEU A 14 20.99 -21.41 2.26
C LEU A 14 19.50 -21.61 2.56
N CYS A 15 19.08 -21.21 3.75
CA CYS A 15 17.67 -20.90 4.00
C CYS A 15 17.33 -19.67 3.15
N ALA A 16 16.90 -19.90 1.91
CA ALA A 16 16.04 -18.95 1.22
C ALA A 16 14.67 -19.05 1.92
N SER A 17 14.47 -18.25 2.95
CA SER A 17 13.15 -18.01 3.53
C SER A 17 12.29 -17.35 2.45
N CYS A 18 11.28 -18.08 1.95
CA CYS A 18 10.20 -17.48 1.20
C CYS A 18 9.42 -16.58 2.16
N ASP A 19 9.70 -15.28 2.08
CA ASP A 19 9.15 -14.26 2.95
C ASP A 19 7.79 -13.79 2.43
N SER A 20 6.71 -14.29 3.03
CA SER A 20 5.35 -13.83 2.82
C SER A 20 4.94 -12.75 3.85
N GLY A 21 5.90 -11.96 4.34
CA GLY A 21 5.78 -11.06 5.49
C GLY A 21 4.59 -10.09 5.46
N ASP A 22 4.07 -9.82 6.66
CA ASP A 22 2.96 -8.92 6.96
C ASP A 22 3.30 -7.50 6.45
N PRO A 23 2.39 -6.76 5.79
CA PRO A 23 2.60 -5.34 5.45
C PRO A 23 2.97 -4.43 6.64
N LEU A 24 2.69 -4.86 7.88
CA LEU A 24 3.06 -4.19 9.12
C LEU A 24 4.45 -4.60 9.63
N ASP A 25 5.06 -5.63 9.04
CA ASP A 25 6.41 -6.04 9.41
C ASP A 25 7.40 -4.93 9.07
N LEU A 26 8.24 -4.62 10.05
CA LEU A 26 9.39 -3.76 9.83
C LEU A 26 10.41 -4.48 8.97
N GLU A 27 11.03 -3.78 8.02
CA GLU A 27 12.13 -4.31 7.23
C GLU A 27 13.48 -3.75 7.67
N SER A 28 14.54 -4.48 7.34
CA SER A 28 15.90 -3.94 7.44
C SER A 28 16.21 -3.13 6.18
N ALA A 29 16.67 -1.91 6.37
CA ALA A 29 16.96 -0.99 5.28
C ALA A 29 18.33 -1.21 4.65
N ILE A 30 18.43 -0.93 3.34
CA ILE A 30 19.68 -0.99 2.57
C ILE A 30 20.41 0.39 2.57
N TYR A 31 19.73 1.46 3.02
CA TYR A 31 20.27 2.83 3.17
C TYR A 31 20.90 3.40 1.90
N THR A 32 20.19 3.28 0.77
CA THR A 32 20.66 3.70 -0.56
C THR A 32 20.24 5.13 -0.93
N TYR A 33 19.97 6.00 0.06
CA TYR A 33 19.52 7.35 -0.24
C TYR A 33 20.50 8.12 -1.12
N PRO A 34 20.00 8.96 -2.03
CA PRO A 34 20.80 10.04 -2.58
C PRO A 34 21.39 10.88 -1.43
N GLU A 35 22.64 11.33 -1.54
CA GLU A 35 23.20 12.26 -0.56
C GLU A 35 22.32 13.50 -0.45
N SER A 36 22.02 13.91 0.79
CA SER A 36 21.25 15.13 1.06
C SER A 36 21.93 16.32 0.37
N PRO A 37 21.17 17.26 -0.24
CA PRO A 37 21.72 18.49 -0.81
C PRO A 37 22.56 19.30 0.19
N VAL A 38 22.25 19.15 1.48
CA VAL A 38 23.00 19.70 2.61
C VAL A 38 23.72 18.52 3.27
N GLY A 39 24.83 18.09 2.66
CA GLY A 39 25.63 16.90 2.98
C GLY A 39 25.27 16.24 4.31
N ALA A 40 24.59 15.08 4.21
CA ALA A 40 23.97 14.31 5.29
C ALA A 40 24.19 14.88 6.70
N LEU A 41 23.13 15.40 7.33
CA LEU A 41 23.07 15.57 8.77
C LEU A 41 23.46 14.23 9.43
N LEU A 42 24.74 14.08 9.75
CA LEU A 42 25.24 13.04 10.62
C LEU A 42 24.80 13.45 12.01
N CYS A 43 23.67 12.93 12.48
CA CYS A 43 23.35 13.09 13.89
C CYS A 43 24.47 12.45 14.69
N GLU A 44 24.91 13.12 15.75
CA GLU A 44 25.96 12.59 16.59
C GLU A 44 25.43 11.35 17.33
N ALA A 45 25.96 10.17 16.99
CA ALA A 45 25.49 8.91 17.56
C ALA A 45 25.53 8.95 19.10
N GLY A 46 24.42 8.61 19.74
CA GLY A 46 24.28 8.63 21.21
C GLY A 46 23.77 9.94 21.81
N THR A 47 23.47 10.96 21.00
CA THR A 47 22.83 12.21 21.47
C THR A 47 21.31 12.17 21.45
N LEU A 48 20.73 11.30 20.62
CA LEU A 48 19.29 11.15 20.42
C LEU A 48 18.76 9.93 21.19
N SER A 49 17.54 10.03 21.72
CA SER A 49 16.94 9.01 22.60
C SER A 49 16.15 7.92 21.87
N GLY A 50 15.88 8.11 20.58
CA GLY A 50 15.00 7.27 19.78
C GLY A 50 15.57 5.87 19.54
N ALA A 51 14.71 4.87 19.70
CA ALA A 51 15.05 3.46 19.47
C ALA A 51 14.58 2.99 18.09
N ALA A 52 15.19 1.89 17.63
CA ALA A 52 14.69 1.13 16.49
C ALA A 52 13.41 0.37 16.87
N GLY A 53 12.46 0.24 15.94
CA GLY A 53 11.34 -0.68 16.05
C GLY A 53 9.97 -0.03 15.88
N ILE A 54 9.00 -0.60 16.60
CA ILE A 54 7.61 -0.18 16.68
C ILE A 54 7.47 0.65 17.96
N ILE A 55 7.02 1.89 17.83
CA ILE A 55 6.77 2.78 18.96
C ILE A 55 5.33 3.29 18.82
N ASP A 56 4.46 2.83 19.71
CA ASP A 56 3.03 3.18 19.73
C ASP A 56 2.73 4.20 20.82
N ASP A 57 1.54 4.81 20.72
CA ASP A 57 0.95 5.68 21.74
C ASP A 57 1.87 6.84 22.18
N ILE A 58 2.59 7.45 21.23
CA ILE A 58 3.42 8.62 21.50
C ILE A 58 2.51 9.84 21.58
N GLU A 59 2.52 10.53 22.71
CA GLU A 59 1.87 11.82 22.85
C GLU A 59 2.89 12.93 22.62
N ALA A 60 2.64 13.78 21.63
CA ALA A 60 3.48 14.93 21.35
C ALA A 60 3.34 16.02 22.42
N SER A 61 4.28 16.96 22.46
CA SER A 61 4.27 18.06 23.44
C SER A 61 3.03 18.97 23.35
N ASN A 62 2.36 18.98 22.21
CA ASN A 62 1.10 19.69 21.98
C ASN A 62 -0.16 18.80 22.18
N GLY A 63 0.01 17.57 22.68
CA GLY A 63 -1.06 16.62 23.02
C GLY A 63 -1.54 15.74 21.87
N LEU A 64 -0.95 15.86 20.67
CA LEU A 64 -1.32 15.04 19.53
C LEU A 64 -0.72 13.64 19.62
N GLY A 65 -1.56 12.62 19.43
CA GLY A 65 -1.15 11.22 19.41
C GLY A 65 -0.56 10.80 18.06
N TYR A 66 0.53 10.04 18.10
CA TYR A 66 1.09 9.37 16.93
C TYR A 66 1.80 8.06 17.26
N SER A 67 1.94 7.22 16.25
CA SER A 67 2.79 6.03 16.28
C SER A 67 3.96 6.21 15.32
N LEU A 68 5.12 5.64 15.63
CA LEU A 68 6.31 5.70 14.79
C LEU A 68 6.82 4.29 14.47
N ARG A 69 7.27 4.10 13.23
CA ARG A 69 7.99 2.90 12.78
C ARG A 69 9.35 3.30 12.26
N THR A 70 10.34 2.49 12.59
CA THR A 70 11.69 2.62 12.04
C THR A 70 12.09 1.32 11.32
N PRO A 71 13.14 1.34 10.49
CA PRO A 71 13.76 0.11 10.02
C PRO A 71 14.27 -0.72 11.20
N ARG A 72 14.26 -2.06 11.07
CA ARG A 72 14.77 -2.97 12.13
C ARG A 72 16.24 -2.69 12.49
N ASN A 73 17.01 -2.20 11.52
CA ASN A 73 18.42 -1.86 11.62
C ASN A 73 18.68 -0.36 11.73
N TYR A 74 17.68 0.44 12.16
CA TYR A 74 17.77 1.91 12.31
C TYR A 74 19.13 2.38 12.85
N ASP A 75 19.70 3.39 12.19
CA ASP A 75 21.05 3.89 12.46
C ASP A 75 20.98 5.36 12.88
N ALA A 76 21.14 5.61 14.17
CA ALA A 76 21.11 6.95 14.75
C ALA A 76 22.23 7.88 14.26
N GLY A 77 23.23 7.37 13.52
CA GLY A 77 24.27 8.17 12.87
C GLY A 77 23.89 8.69 11.47
N LYS A 78 22.72 8.31 10.94
CA LYS A 78 22.28 8.68 9.58
C LYS A 78 21.01 9.51 9.61
N GLY A 79 20.97 10.61 8.85
CA GLY A 79 19.73 11.35 8.61
C GLY A 79 18.75 10.54 7.75
N HIS A 80 17.71 10.00 8.37
CA HIS A 80 16.67 9.23 7.68
C HIS A 80 15.57 10.15 7.13
N PRO A 81 15.06 9.92 5.91
CA PRO A 81 13.86 10.59 5.46
C PRO A 81 12.65 10.19 6.33
N LEU A 82 11.70 11.11 6.50
CA LEU A 82 10.51 10.92 7.31
C LEU A 82 9.24 11.00 6.45
N ILE A 83 8.37 10.01 6.56
CA ILE A 83 6.99 10.09 6.04
C ILE A 83 6.06 10.33 7.23
N VAL A 84 5.18 11.31 7.11
CA VAL A 84 4.09 11.54 8.06
C VAL A 84 2.77 11.23 7.36
N VAL A 85 2.06 10.24 7.91
CA VAL A 85 0.77 9.78 7.43
C VAL A 85 -0.31 10.28 8.37
N PHE A 86 -1.20 11.12 7.86
CA PHE A 86 -2.35 11.62 8.62
C PHE A 86 -3.54 10.68 8.45
N ALA A 87 -4.19 10.35 9.58
CA ALA A 87 -5.35 9.47 9.59
C ALA A 87 -6.57 10.05 8.84
N PRO A 88 -7.36 9.19 8.17
CA PRO A 88 -8.75 9.51 7.82
C PRO A 88 -9.59 9.76 9.07
N ALA A 89 -10.74 10.42 8.89
CA ALA A 89 -11.68 10.69 9.97
C ALA A 89 -12.01 9.43 10.80
N GLY A 90 -11.89 9.52 12.12
CA GLY A 90 -12.26 8.46 13.06
C GLY A 90 -11.26 7.31 13.20
N ARG A 91 -10.06 7.42 12.62
CA ARG A 91 -9.00 6.39 12.73
C ARG A 91 -7.85 6.89 13.60
N ASN A 92 -7.29 6.00 14.41
CA ASN A 92 -6.00 6.25 15.07
C ASN A 92 -4.83 5.82 14.17
N GLY A 93 -3.60 6.06 14.61
CA GLY A 93 -2.37 5.79 13.88
C GLY A 93 -2.24 4.32 13.51
N LEU A 94 -2.54 3.40 14.43
CA LEU A 94 -2.48 1.95 14.16
C LEU A 94 -3.52 1.50 13.10
N ALA A 95 -4.75 2.00 13.19
CA ALA A 95 -5.78 1.72 12.19
C ALA A 95 -5.42 2.32 10.82
N THR A 96 -4.73 3.46 10.81
CA THR A 96 -4.24 4.12 9.60
C THR A 96 -3.06 3.37 8.98
N GLU A 97 -2.13 2.88 9.79
CA GLU A 97 -1.03 2.03 9.34
C GLU A 97 -1.52 0.80 8.58
N ARG A 98 -2.50 0.10 9.17
CA ARG A 98 -3.17 -1.06 8.55
C ARG A 98 -3.91 -0.70 7.27
N PHE A 99 -4.49 0.49 7.23
CA PHE A 99 -5.23 0.97 6.08
C PHE A 99 -4.32 1.29 4.89
N VAL A 100 -3.21 2.01 5.11
CA VAL A 100 -2.32 2.44 4.01
C VAL A 100 -1.25 1.40 3.65
N ARG A 101 -0.90 0.50 4.58
CA ARG A 101 0.04 -0.62 4.35
C ARG A 101 1.41 -0.18 3.82
N LEU A 102 1.88 0.98 4.27
CA LEU A 102 3.11 1.61 3.77
C LEU A 102 4.36 1.20 4.57
N THR A 103 4.20 0.74 5.83
CA THR A 103 5.29 0.46 6.78
C THR A 103 6.39 -0.41 6.20
N ARG A 104 6.05 -1.59 5.69
CA ARG A 104 7.04 -2.56 5.21
C ARG A 104 7.93 -1.98 4.12
N GLN A 105 7.32 -1.37 3.10
CA GLN A 105 8.04 -0.81 1.95
C GLN A 105 8.84 0.44 2.35
N ALA A 106 8.24 1.33 3.15
CA ALA A 106 8.91 2.53 3.63
C ALA A 106 10.15 2.18 4.49
N THR A 107 10.03 1.21 5.40
CA THR A 107 11.15 0.81 6.27
C THR A 107 12.23 0.02 5.51
N ALA A 108 11.90 -0.69 4.42
CA ALA A 108 12.89 -1.31 3.53
C ALA A 108 13.73 -0.27 2.77
N GLU A 109 13.08 0.82 2.33
CA GLU A 109 13.76 2.00 1.81
C GLU A 109 14.41 2.84 2.92
N GLY A 110 14.14 2.49 4.18
CA GLY A 110 14.74 2.99 5.40
C GLY A 110 14.14 4.27 5.98
N PHE A 111 13.00 4.70 5.46
CA PHE A 111 12.25 5.81 6.04
C PHE A 111 11.93 5.55 7.51
N LEU A 112 11.88 6.63 8.28
CA LEU A 112 11.02 6.67 9.45
C LEU A 112 9.59 6.98 8.96
N ILE A 113 8.59 6.33 9.53
CA ILE A 113 7.20 6.59 9.15
C ILE A 113 6.34 6.79 10.41
N ALA A 114 5.71 7.95 10.48
CA ALA A 114 4.84 8.35 11.57
C ALA A 114 3.37 8.29 11.13
N TYR A 115 2.50 7.78 11.99
CA TYR A 115 1.06 7.69 11.79
C TYR A 115 0.36 8.51 12.86
N LEU A 116 -0.22 9.64 12.47
CA LEU A 116 -0.89 10.55 13.40
C LEU A 116 -2.36 10.14 13.56
N ASP A 117 -2.87 10.28 14.78
CA ASP A 117 -4.27 10.03 15.10
C ASP A 117 -5.20 11.05 14.43
N SER A 118 -6.43 10.62 14.11
CA SER A 118 -7.44 11.54 13.58
C SER A 118 -7.91 12.49 14.66
N GLU A 119 -7.97 13.76 14.32
CA GLU A 119 -8.48 14.82 15.16
C GLU A 119 -9.55 15.62 14.40
N LYS A 120 -10.35 16.41 15.12
CA LYS A 120 -11.36 17.24 14.47
C LYS A 120 -10.69 18.34 13.64
N LEU A 121 -10.81 18.24 12.31
CA LEU A 121 -10.14 19.11 11.37
C LEU A 121 -10.44 20.61 11.60
N SER A 122 -9.38 21.41 11.73
CA SER A 122 -9.40 22.88 11.71
C SER A 122 -8.06 23.42 11.20
N PRO A 123 -7.99 24.66 10.68
CA PRO A 123 -6.73 25.27 10.29
C PRO A 123 -5.70 25.31 11.43
N GLU A 124 -6.12 25.64 12.65
CA GLU A 124 -5.25 25.71 13.83
C GLU A 124 -4.65 24.35 14.17
N LEU A 125 -5.44 23.28 14.06
CA LEU A 125 -4.96 21.92 14.25
C LEU A 125 -3.92 21.52 13.20
N ILE A 126 -4.12 21.91 11.93
CA ILE A 126 -3.15 21.61 10.87
C ILE A 126 -1.81 22.30 11.16
N VAL A 127 -1.85 23.53 11.65
CA VAL A 127 -0.62 24.24 12.08
C VAL A 127 0.05 23.54 13.26
N GLN A 128 -0.71 23.03 14.25
CA GLN A 128 -0.16 22.24 15.36
C GLN A 128 0.45 20.91 14.86
N MET A 129 -0.21 20.22 13.93
CA MET A 129 0.28 18.99 13.33
C MET A 129 1.58 19.20 12.54
N ALA A 130 1.81 20.40 11.99
CA ALA A 130 3.06 20.75 11.29
C ALA A 130 4.29 20.78 12.21
N GLU A 131 4.11 20.83 13.53
CA GLU A 131 5.20 20.79 14.51
C GLU A 131 5.75 19.37 14.72
N ILE A 132 4.97 18.33 14.38
CA ILE A 132 5.27 16.93 14.68
C ILE A 132 6.56 16.42 14.03
N PRO A 133 6.88 16.70 12.74
CA PRO A 133 8.15 16.30 12.16
C PRO A 133 9.36 16.82 12.93
N ALA A 134 9.32 18.09 13.35
CA ALA A 134 10.39 18.71 14.12
C ALA A 134 10.49 18.11 15.53
N GLU A 135 9.37 17.71 16.12
CA GLU A 135 9.35 17.00 17.40
C GLU A 135 9.97 15.60 17.29
N ILE A 136 9.62 14.82 16.26
CA ILE A 136 10.24 13.51 15.99
C ILE A 136 11.76 13.67 15.82
N ALA A 137 12.20 14.72 15.11
CA ALA A 137 13.62 15.00 14.90
C ALA A 137 14.41 15.31 16.19
N ARG A 138 13.74 15.64 17.32
CA ARG A 138 14.40 15.78 18.63
C ARG A 138 14.78 14.43 19.25
N HIS A 139 14.16 13.35 18.80
CA HIS A 139 14.31 12.02 19.37
C HIS A 139 14.93 11.02 18.40
N TRP A 140 14.65 11.12 17.09
CA TRP A 140 15.23 10.28 16.05
C TRP A 140 15.99 11.12 15.04
N CYS A 141 17.06 10.54 14.46
CA CYS A 141 17.84 11.19 13.43
C CYS A 141 17.06 11.29 12.11
N VAL A 142 16.35 12.40 11.93
CA VAL A 142 15.59 12.74 10.73
C VAL A 142 16.41 13.70 9.87
N ASP A 143 16.45 13.44 8.57
CA ASP A 143 16.85 14.45 7.58
C ASP A 143 15.67 15.41 7.34
N THR A 144 15.74 16.59 7.94
CA THR A 144 14.65 17.57 7.93
C THR A 144 14.38 18.15 6.54
N GLU A 145 15.29 17.99 5.58
CA GLU A 145 15.08 18.35 4.18
C GLU A 145 14.33 17.27 3.39
N ARG A 146 14.05 16.11 4.02
CA ARG A 146 13.35 14.96 3.43
C ARG A 146 12.19 14.51 4.32
N VAL A 147 11.32 15.46 4.63
CA VAL A 147 10.02 15.22 5.28
C VAL A 147 8.93 15.18 4.21
N TYR A 148 8.12 14.14 4.21
CA TYR A 148 7.08 13.90 3.22
C TYR A 148 5.73 13.68 3.89
N LEU A 149 4.67 14.21 3.30
CA LEU A 149 3.34 14.14 3.87
C LEU A 149 2.39 13.35 2.98
N THR A 150 1.58 12.49 3.59
CA THR A 150 0.50 11.80 2.90
C THR A 150 -0.63 11.47 3.88
N GLY A 151 -1.74 10.99 3.35
CA GLY A 151 -2.94 10.68 4.10
C GLY A 151 -4.11 10.54 3.15
N HIS A 152 -5.24 10.10 3.68
CA HIS A 152 -6.43 9.84 2.90
C HIS A 152 -7.65 10.54 3.49
N SER A 153 -8.56 11.04 2.65
CA SER A 153 -9.73 11.80 3.09
C SER A 153 -9.31 13.02 3.90
N ASP A 154 -9.74 13.16 5.17
CA ASP A 154 -9.24 14.18 6.11
C ASP A 154 -7.70 14.24 6.18
N GLY A 155 -7.02 13.10 6.18
CA GLY A 155 -5.56 13.06 6.15
C GLY A 155 -4.95 13.61 4.84
N GLY A 156 -5.64 13.41 3.73
CA GLY A 156 -5.30 14.03 2.44
C GLY A 156 -5.53 15.53 2.46
N THR A 157 -6.62 15.98 3.09
CA THR A 157 -6.93 17.39 3.33
C THR A 157 -5.85 18.05 4.19
N ILE A 158 -5.44 17.43 5.30
CA ILE A 158 -4.35 17.91 6.17
C ILE A 158 -3.05 18.05 5.37
N SER A 159 -2.65 16.99 4.65
CA SER A 159 -1.44 16.99 3.82
C SER A 159 -1.43 18.12 2.80
N THR A 160 -2.60 18.41 2.20
CA THR A 160 -2.76 19.48 1.21
C THR A 160 -2.75 20.87 1.84
N ALA A 161 -3.53 21.10 2.90
CA ALA A 161 -3.62 22.40 3.56
C ALA A 161 -2.30 22.80 4.22
N MET A 162 -1.61 21.86 4.85
CA MET A 162 -0.32 22.12 5.51
C MET A 162 0.70 22.73 4.52
N ALA A 163 0.61 22.37 3.24
CA ALA A 163 1.51 22.86 2.21
C ALA A 163 1.24 24.30 1.75
N PHE A 164 0.04 24.85 1.93
CA PHE A 164 -0.30 26.22 1.51
C PHE A 164 -0.65 27.16 2.67
N LEU A 165 -0.97 26.66 3.87
CA LEU A 165 -1.21 27.52 5.03
C LEU A 165 0.07 28.27 5.42
N PRO A 166 0.06 29.62 5.50
CA PRO A 166 1.26 30.44 5.69
C PRO A 166 2.14 30.02 6.87
N GLU A 167 1.53 29.59 7.97
CA GLU A 167 2.20 29.22 9.21
C GLU A 167 2.87 27.84 9.16
N SER A 168 2.51 26.98 8.20
CA SER A 168 3.05 25.63 8.06
C SER A 168 3.78 25.37 6.73
N GLN A 169 3.83 26.34 5.81
CA GLN A 169 4.61 26.20 4.57
C GLN A 169 6.07 25.88 4.88
N GLY A 170 6.68 25.00 4.07
CA GLY A 170 8.06 24.57 4.23
C GLY A 170 8.26 23.37 5.17
N THR A 171 7.18 22.85 5.78
CA THR A 171 7.23 21.62 6.60
C THR A 171 7.56 20.37 5.77
N ALA A 172 7.22 20.36 4.48
CA ALA A 172 7.33 19.20 3.61
C ALA A 172 8.21 19.48 2.39
N ALA A 173 9.03 18.49 2.03
CA ALA A 173 9.79 18.44 0.79
C ALA A 173 8.96 17.94 -0.40
N ALA A 174 7.94 17.11 -0.14
CA ALA A 174 6.93 16.71 -1.11
C ALA A 174 5.65 16.23 -0.42
N ILE A 175 4.52 16.25 -1.12
CA ILE A 175 3.25 15.72 -0.62
C ILE A 175 2.62 14.73 -1.61
N ALA A 176 1.95 13.70 -1.07
CA ALA A 176 1.17 12.74 -1.86
C ALA A 176 -0.24 12.53 -1.28
N PRO A 177 -1.11 13.55 -1.26
CA PRO A 177 -2.45 13.43 -0.67
C PRO A 177 -3.37 12.51 -1.49
N SER A 178 -4.15 11.68 -0.80
CA SER A 178 -5.18 10.84 -1.39
C SER A 178 -6.59 11.33 -0.99
N ALA A 179 -7.52 11.40 -1.95
CA ALA A 179 -8.94 11.70 -1.72
C ALA A 179 -9.16 12.95 -0.83
N ALA A 180 -8.35 14.01 -1.01
CA ALA A 180 -8.42 15.20 -0.20
C ALA A 180 -9.76 15.93 -0.37
N GLY A 181 -10.36 16.36 0.74
CA GLY A 181 -11.63 17.08 0.81
C GLY A 181 -11.53 18.56 0.44
N MET A 182 -10.89 18.88 -0.69
CA MET A 182 -10.81 20.24 -1.23
C MET A 182 -11.24 20.26 -2.70
N ASN A 183 -12.22 21.10 -3.00
CA ASN A 183 -12.72 21.28 -4.36
C ASN A 183 -12.17 22.56 -5.00
N LYS A 184 -12.50 22.76 -6.28
CA LYS A 184 -12.10 23.94 -7.05
C LYS A 184 -12.47 25.27 -6.40
N GLN A 185 -13.57 25.36 -5.64
CA GLN A 185 -13.96 26.60 -4.96
C GLN A 185 -12.97 26.96 -3.85
N VAL A 186 -12.59 25.98 -3.04
CA VAL A 186 -11.54 26.16 -2.02
C VAL A 186 -10.24 26.63 -2.69
N PHE A 187 -9.81 25.94 -3.75
CA PHE A 187 -8.58 26.29 -4.47
C PHE A 187 -8.62 27.67 -5.16
N ALA A 188 -9.79 28.13 -5.61
CA ALA A 188 -9.93 29.46 -6.22
C ALA A 188 -9.72 30.61 -5.22
N GLU A 189 -9.90 30.34 -3.93
CA GLU A 189 -9.69 31.29 -2.83
C GLU A 189 -8.35 31.05 -2.10
N THR A 190 -7.57 30.07 -2.54
CA THR A 190 -6.30 29.68 -1.92
C THR A 190 -5.12 30.19 -2.73
N ASP A 191 -4.24 30.95 -2.07
CA ASP A 191 -2.97 31.38 -2.67
C ASP A 191 -2.03 30.19 -2.86
N CYS A 192 -1.24 30.22 -3.94
CA CYS A 192 -0.19 29.23 -4.14
C CYS A 192 0.86 29.29 -3.02
N PRO A 193 1.50 28.16 -2.67
CA PRO A 193 2.66 28.16 -1.78
C PRO A 193 3.77 29.09 -2.29
N SER A 194 4.55 29.64 -1.35
CA SER A 194 5.62 30.59 -1.64
C SER A 194 6.77 30.02 -2.49
N ALA A 195 6.89 28.70 -2.57
CA ALA A 195 7.83 27.99 -3.41
C ALA A 195 7.15 26.81 -4.12
N PRO A 196 7.61 26.43 -5.34
CA PRO A 196 7.16 25.20 -5.99
C PRO A 196 7.40 23.99 -5.08
N LEU A 197 6.39 23.13 -4.96
CA LEU A 197 6.39 21.96 -4.10
C LEU A 197 6.08 20.71 -4.94
N PRO A 198 6.94 19.70 -4.95
CA PRO A 198 6.61 18.42 -5.55
C PRO A 198 5.31 17.85 -4.98
N THR A 199 4.33 17.60 -5.85
CA THR A 199 2.99 17.13 -5.43
C THR A 199 2.48 15.98 -6.30
N MET A 200 2.11 14.86 -5.67
CA MET A 200 1.37 13.77 -6.29
C MET A 200 -0.06 13.75 -5.75
N VAL A 201 -1.02 14.20 -6.55
CA VAL A 201 -2.43 14.11 -6.18
C VAL A 201 -2.96 12.74 -6.53
N ILE A 202 -3.55 12.05 -5.56
CA ILE A 202 -4.10 10.71 -5.75
C ILE A 202 -5.61 10.75 -5.50
N HIS A 203 -6.37 10.11 -6.38
CA HIS A 203 -7.82 10.02 -6.25
C HIS A 203 -8.32 8.69 -6.78
N ASN A 204 -9.40 8.16 -6.21
CA ASN A 204 -10.04 6.99 -6.78
C ASN A 204 -11.18 7.41 -7.71
N LYS A 205 -11.34 6.70 -8.81
CA LYS A 205 -12.25 7.02 -9.91
C LYS A 205 -13.72 6.92 -9.50
N GLU A 206 -14.06 5.96 -8.65
CA GLU A 206 -15.41 5.73 -8.13
C GLU A 206 -15.62 6.42 -6.77
N ASP A 207 -14.82 7.43 -6.44
CA ASP A 207 -15.04 8.29 -5.28
C ASP A 207 -16.28 9.19 -5.49
N HIS A 208 -17.42 8.71 -4.99
CA HIS A 208 -18.68 9.44 -5.02
C HIS A 208 -18.80 10.50 -3.93
N LEU A 209 -17.90 10.52 -2.94
CA LEU A 209 -17.90 11.54 -1.90
C LEU A 209 -17.27 12.84 -2.42
N PHE A 210 -16.17 12.75 -3.16
CA PHE A 210 -15.42 13.88 -3.71
C PHE A 210 -15.28 13.83 -5.25
N PRO A 211 -16.39 13.76 -6.02
CA PRO A 211 -16.35 13.47 -7.44
C PRO A 211 -15.58 14.53 -8.25
N GLY A 212 -14.46 14.11 -8.85
CA GLY A 212 -13.61 14.96 -9.69
C GLY A 212 -12.74 15.97 -8.93
N TRP A 213 -12.67 15.88 -7.59
CA TRP A 213 -11.89 16.85 -6.80
C TRP A 213 -10.39 16.62 -6.95
N GLY A 214 -9.96 15.36 -7.11
CA GLY A 214 -8.55 15.03 -7.37
C GLY A 214 -7.99 15.69 -8.62
N GLU A 215 -8.71 15.62 -9.75
CA GLU A 215 -8.29 16.28 -10.98
C GLU A 215 -8.22 17.81 -10.81
N GLN A 216 -9.21 18.40 -10.13
CA GLN A 216 -9.23 19.85 -9.83
C GLN A 216 -8.02 20.27 -8.98
N ALA A 217 -7.69 19.47 -7.96
CA ALA A 217 -6.52 19.69 -7.11
C ALA A 217 -5.22 19.56 -7.92
N ALA A 218 -5.10 18.54 -8.77
CA ALA A 218 -3.91 18.33 -9.59
C ALA A 218 -3.67 19.49 -10.56
N GLN A 219 -4.72 20.00 -11.21
CA GLN A 219 -4.63 21.17 -12.09
C GLN A 219 -4.21 22.43 -11.33
N TRP A 220 -4.73 22.64 -10.12
CA TRP A 220 -4.31 23.77 -9.29
C TRP A 220 -2.84 23.65 -8.86
N TRP A 221 -2.41 22.47 -8.41
CA TRP A 221 -1.01 22.22 -8.07
C TRP A 221 -0.07 22.41 -9.26
N ALA A 222 -0.46 21.91 -10.43
CA ALA A 222 0.31 22.09 -11.66
C ALA A 222 0.41 23.58 -12.04
N ALA A 223 -0.66 24.36 -11.86
CA ALA A 223 -0.61 25.80 -12.06
C ALA A 223 0.30 26.52 -11.05
N CYS A 224 0.22 26.17 -9.76
CA CYS A 224 1.09 26.73 -8.72
C CYS A 224 2.58 26.38 -8.94
N ASN A 225 2.85 25.17 -9.42
CA ASN A 225 4.18 24.72 -9.80
C ASN A 225 4.62 25.21 -11.19
N GLN A 226 3.78 26.00 -11.88
CA GLN A 226 4.07 26.58 -13.20
C GLN A 226 4.40 25.51 -14.26
N CYS A 227 3.71 24.38 -14.20
CA CYS A 227 3.84 23.30 -15.18
C CYS A 227 3.13 23.64 -16.50
N GLU A 228 3.48 22.92 -17.55
CA GLU A 228 2.78 22.94 -18.83
C GLU A 228 1.56 22.00 -18.77
N LEU A 229 0.35 22.57 -18.74
CA LEU A 229 -0.87 21.80 -18.50
C LEU A 229 -1.34 20.95 -19.70
N GLU A 230 -0.90 21.29 -20.92
CA GLU A 230 -1.29 20.58 -22.15
C GLU A 230 -0.34 19.42 -22.49
N SER A 231 0.79 19.31 -21.81
CA SER A 231 1.79 18.26 -22.00
C SER A 231 1.92 17.43 -20.73
N ALA A 232 1.40 16.21 -20.77
CA ALA A 232 1.53 15.29 -19.67
C ALA A 232 1.70 13.84 -20.16
N ILE A 233 2.55 13.08 -19.46
CA ILE A 233 2.87 11.69 -19.81
C ILE A 233 2.26 10.79 -18.74
N GLN A 234 1.58 9.72 -19.15
CA GLN A 234 1.20 8.65 -18.23
C GLN A 234 2.38 7.71 -17.96
N ASN A 235 2.71 7.50 -16.69
CA ASN A 235 3.70 6.52 -16.27
C ASN A 235 3.12 5.08 -16.26
N SER A 236 3.96 4.09 -15.94
CA SER A 236 3.55 2.68 -15.87
C SER A 236 2.50 2.36 -14.80
N TYR A 237 2.24 3.27 -13.86
CA TYR A 237 1.26 3.14 -12.79
C TYR A 237 -0.09 3.83 -13.12
N GLY A 238 -0.21 4.41 -14.32
CA GLY A 238 -1.41 5.13 -14.74
C GLY A 238 -1.49 6.56 -14.20
N CYS A 239 -0.39 7.08 -13.64
CA CYS A 239 -0.32 8.47 -13.19
C CYS A 239 0.13 9.39 -14.32
N THR A 240 -0.57 10.49 -14.48
CA THR A 240 -0.24 11.58 -15.40
C THR A 240 0.76 12.53 -14.73
N GLU A 241 1.99 12.62 -15.24
CA GLU A 241 3.02 13.58 -14.79
C GLU A 241 3.00 14.80 -15.72
N TYR A 242 2.89 16.00 -15.13
CA TYR A 242 2.92 17.27 -15.87
C TYR A 242 4.36 17.67 -16.23
N ASP A 243 4.55 18.20 -17.43
CA ASP A 243 5.86 18.61 -17.91
C ASP A 243 6.25 20.04 -17.49
N ASN A 244 7.56 20.34 -17.59
CA ASN A 244 8.12 21.69 -17.52
C ASN A 244 7.77 22.51 -16.27
N CYS A 245 7.49 21.85 -15.14
CA CYS A 245 7.28 22.51 -13.87
C CYS A 245 8.52 23.29 -13.39
N SER A 246 8.28 24.41 -12.69
CA SER A 246 9.30 25.29 -12.13
C SER A 246 10.27 24.53 -11.21
N LYS A 247 11.56 24.85 -11.29
CA LYS A 247 12.64 24.18 -10.54
C LYS A 247 12.71 22.65 -10.74
N GLY A 248 12.03 22.10 -11.76
CA GLY A 248 12.01 20.67 -12.04
C GLY A 248 11.23 19.84 -11.02
N VAL A 249 10.35 20.45 -10.22
CA VAL A 249 9.49 19.69 -9.29
C VAL A 249 8.57 18.75 -10.06
N ARG A 250 8.35 17.54 -9.56
CA ARG A 250 7.38 16.62 -10.15
C ARG A 250 5.98 17.00 -9.66
N THR A 251 5.05 17.17 -10.58
CA THR A 251 3.62 17.28 -10.28
C THR A 251 2.89 16.17 -11.00
N MET A 252 2.10 15.38 -10.27
CA MET A 252 1.46 14.18 -10.81
C MET A 252 -0.01 14.09 -10.39
N TYR A 253 -0.85 13.56 -11.28
CA TYR A 253 -2.20 13.12 -10.99
C TYR A 253 -2.29 11.61 -11.17
N CYS A 254 -2.62 10.89 -10.11
CA CYS A 254 -2.84 9.45 -10.14
C CYS A 254 -4.32 9.16 -9.88
N GLU A 255 -5.02 8.66 -10.89
CA GLU A 255 -6.37 8.15 -10.71
C GLU A 255 -6.34 6.62 -10.66
N GLN A 256 -6.91 6.03 -9.61
CA GLN A 256 -6.98 4.57 -9.45
C GLN A 256 -8.44 4.12 -9.38
N PRO A 257 -8.73 2.86 -9.72
CA PRO A 257 -10.05 2.28 -9.44
C PRO A 257 -10.33 2.24 -7.93
N GLY A 258 -11.59 2.34 -7.52
CA GLY A 258 -12.07 2.23 -6.14
C GLY A 258 -12.98 3.35 -5.68
N GLY A 259 -13.71 3.11 -4.58
CA GLY A 259 -14.50 4.13 -3.88
C GLY A 259 -13.67 5.01 -2.95
N HIS A 260 -14.34 5.96 -2.29
CA HIS A 260 -13.73 6.83 -1.27
C HIS A 260 -13.12 6.06 -0.10
N SER A 261 -13.58 4.83 0.14
CA SER A 261 -13.14 3.99 1.26
C SER A 261 -11.77 3.38 1.09
N ARG A 262 -11.20 3.44 -0.12
CA ARG A 262 -10.06 2.62 -0.52
C ARG A 262 -8.78 3.44 -0.51
N TRP A 263 -7.75 2.92 0.16
CA TRP A 263 -6.40 3.40 -0.07
C TRP A 263 -5.90 2.98 -1.47
N PRO A 264 -5.43 3.91 -2.32
CA PRO A 264 -4.91 3.60 -3.64
C PRO A 264 -3.69 2.69 -3.56
N ALA A 265 -3.61 1.69 -4.42
CA ALA A 265 -2.50 0.73 -4.43
C ALA A 265 -1.23 1.27 -5.13
N LEU A 266 -0.81 2.46 -4.73
CA LEU A 266 0.30 3.22 -5.31
C LEU A 266 1.50 3.35 -4.37
N ASN A 267 1.59 2.55 -3.30
CA ASN A 267 2.67 2.68 -2.30
C ASN A 267 4.08 2.71 -2.90
N ALA A 268 4.36 1.84 -3.88
CA ALA A 268 5.66 1.84 -4.57
C ALA A 268 5.93 3.15 -5.33
N GLU A 269 4.91 3.69 -6.01
CA GLU A 269 5.00 4.94 -6.77
C GLU A 269 5.07 6.16 -5.83
N ILE A 270 4.37 6.14 -4.70
CA ILE A 270 4.47 7.16 -3.65
C ILE A 270 5.89 7.23 -3.09
N LEU A 271 6.49 6.07 -2.78
CA LEU A 271 7.86 6.00 -2.26
C LEU A 271 8.90 6.44 -3.30
N ASP A 272 8.75 6.02 -4.57
CA ASP A 272 9.61 6.53 -5.65
C ASP A 272 9.50 8.06 -5.76
N PHE A 273 8.28 8.57 -5.78
CA PHE A 273 8.02 9.99 -5.87
C PHE A 273 8.66 10.78 -4.72
N PHE A 274 8.55 10.29 -3.48
CA PHE A 274 9.21 10.91 -2.33
C PHE A 274 10.74 10.86 -2.42
N LEU A 275 11.33 9.75 -2.85
CA LEU A 275 12.79 9.64 -3.02
C LEU A 275 13.31 10.46 -4.22
N ASN A 276 12.47 10.66 -5.24
CA ASN A 276 12.79 11.35 -6.48
C ASN A 276 11.79 12.47 -6.79
N PRO A 277 11.66 13.51 -5.96
CA PRO A 277 10.60 14.50 -6.09
C PRO A 277 10.89 15.57 -7.15
N THR A 278 12.08 15.55 -7.75
CA THR A 278 12.52 16.48 -8.80
C THR A 278 13.15 15.73 -9.98
N ILE A 279 12.92 16.19 -11.20
CA ILE A 279 13.55 15.66 -12.42
C ILE A 279 14.96 16.25 -12.56
N LYS A 280 15.99 15.41 -12.41
CA LYS A 280 17.41 15.84 -12.46
C LYS A 280 17.92 16.19 -13.87
N VAL A 281 17.27 15.68 -14.93
CA VAL A 281 17.65 15.92 -16.33
C VAL A 281 16.38 16.10 -17.17
N GLN A 282 16.18 17.29 -17.76
CA GLN A 282 15.19 17.49 -18.82
C GLN A 282 15.72 16.86 -20.11
N THR A 283 15.63 15.53 -20.25
CA THR A 283 15.86 14.89 -21.55
C THR A 283 14.65 15.15 -22.45
N PRO A 284 14.84 15.47 -23.74
CA PRO A 284 13.74 15.64 -24.69
C PRO A 284 12.81 14.42 -24.72
N HIS A 285 11.52 14.68 -24.91
CA HIS A 285 10.40 13.71 -24.93
C HIS A 285 10.66 12.44 -25.75
N SER A 286 11.48 12.49 -26.80
CA SER A 286 11.77 11.36 -27.69
C SER A 286 12.54 10.21 -27.03
N ASP A 287 13.38 10.51 -26.04
CA ASP A 287 14.30 9.53 -25.48
C ASP A 287 13.72 8.86 -24.22
N ARG A 288 12.81 9.55 -23.52
CA ARG A 288 12.09 9.04 -22.33
C ARG A 288 11.12 7.91 -22.67
N ALA A 289 10.46 7.97 -23.84
CA ALA A 289 9.59 6.90 -24.32
C ALA A 289 10.34 5.59 -24.59
N ALA A 290 11.59 5.68 -25.06
CA ALA A 290 12.45 4.52 -25.30
C ALA A 290 12.95 3.90 -23.99
N GLU A 291 13.27 4.74 -23.00
CA GLU A 291 13.70 4.30 -21.66
C GLU A 291 12.54 3.65 -20.87
N ILE A 292 11.34 4.21 -20.96
CA ILE A 292 10.10 3.60 -20.42
C ILE A 292 9.79 2.27 -21.12
N ALA A 293 9.91 2.19 -22.44
CA ALA A 293 9.71 0.94 -23.18
C ALA A 293 10.73 -0.15 -22.80
N GLN A 294 11.96 0.25 -22.45
CA GLN A 294 13.01 -0.66 -22.02
C GLN A 294 12.84 -1.12 -20.56
N LEU A 295 12.30 -0.27 -19.69
CA LEU A 295 11.88 -0.65 -18.33
C LEU A 295 10.64 -1.57 -18.35
N GLN A 296 9.69 -1.36 -19.27
CA GLN A 296 8.51 -2.21 -19.46
C GLN A 296 8.87 -3.61 -19.98
N GLN A 297 9.91 -3.76 -20.79
CA GLN A 297 10.36 -5.08 -21.29
C GLN A 297 11.00 -5.97 -20.22
N ASN A 298 11.42 -5.42 -19.08
CA ASN A 298 12.04 -6.19 -17.99
C ASN A 298 11.04 -6.69 -16.93
N PHE A 299 9.74 -6.43 -17.10
CA PHE A 299 8.72 -6.79 -16.13
C PHE A 299 7.55 -7.57 -16.77
N SER A 300 7.80 -8.83 -17.12
CA SER A 300 6.72 -9.79 -17.40
C SER A 300 6.11 -10.28 -16.08
N PHE A 301 5.07 -9.61 -15.58
CA PHE A 301 4.41 -9.90 -14.29
C PHE A 301 3.38 -11.04 -14.31
N ILE A 302 2.97 -11.46 -15.51
CA ILE A 302 2.06 -12.58 -15.73
C ILE A 302 2.92 -13.73 -16.24
N ASP A 303 2.86 -14.88 -15.57
CA ASP A 303 3.58 -16.06 -16.02
C ASP A 303 3.00 -16.58 -17.36
N GLY A 304 3.67 -17.54 -17.98
CA GLY A 304 3.20 -18.13 -19.25
C GLY A 304 1.84 -18.83 -19.19
N TRP A 305 1.20 -18.87 -18.01
CA TRP A 305 -0.10 -19.48 -17.75
C TRP A 305 -1.20 -18.46 -17.40
N GLY A 306 -0.88 -17.16 -17.31
CA GLY A 306 -1.88 -16.11 -17.03
C GLY A 306 -2.00 -15.72 -15.56
N PHE A 307 -1.15 -16.23 -14.66
CA PHE A 307 -1.20 -15.92 -13.21
C PHE A 307 -0.14 -14.91 -12.79
N ARG A 308 -0.44 -14.08 -11.78
CA ARG A 308 0.55 -13.11 -11.26
C ARG A 308 1.53 -13.80 -10.30
N ALA A 309 2.81 -13.81 -10.66
CA ALA A 309 3.88 -14.55 -9.96
C ALA A 309 4.59 -13.78 -8.82
N SER A 310 4.41 -12.46 -8.70
CA SER A 310 5.06 -11.62 -7.69
C SER A 310 4.17 -10.43 -7.27
N HIS A 311 4.45 -9.80 -6.12
CA HIS A 311 3.70 -8.65 -5.58
C HIS A 311 2.22 -8.97 -5.30
N PHE A 312 1.99 -9.94 -4.42
CA PHE A 312 0.66 -10.47 -4.08
C PHE A 312 -0.33 -9.46 -3.48
N TYR A 313 0.18 -8.34 -2.97
CA TYR A 313 -0.57 -7.28 -2.30
C TYR A 313 -0.44 -5.91 -2.98
N GLY A 314 -0.35 -5.89 -4.31
CA GLY A 314 -0.36 -4.66 -5.14
C GLY A 314 -1.67 -4.48 -5.93
N SER A 315 -1.82 -3.37 -6.67
CA SER A 315 -3.03 -3.07 -7.46
C SER A 315 -3.49 -4.28 -8.26
N THR A 316 -4.72 -4.70 -8.06
CA THR A 316 -5.41 -5.69 -8.88
C THR A 316 -6.14 -5.00 -10.04
N PRO A 317 -6.37 -5.66 -11.19
CA PRO A 317 -7.09 -5.06 -12.31
C PRO A 317 -8.57 -4.85 -11.96
N ASP A 318 -9.32 -4.09 -12.77
CA ASP A 318 -10.76 -3.86 -12.56
C ASP A 318 -11.62 -5.11 -12.78
N SER A 319 -11.07 -6.09 -13.49
CA SER A 319 -11.77 -7.30 -13.86
C SER A 319 -10.86 -8.52 -13.82
N VAL A 320 -11.51 -9.68 -13.73
CA VAL A 320 -10.85 -10.97 -13.88
C VAL A 320 -11.39 -11.68 -15.11
N PRO A 321 -10.52 -12.22 -15.98
CA PRO A 321 -10.97 -12.97 -17.15
C PRO A 321 -11.97 -14.08 -16.80
N GLY A 322 -13.17 -13.99 -17.40
CA GLY A 322 -14.23 -14.97 -17.22
C GLY A 322 -14.88 -15.00 -15.84
N ALA A 323 -14.78 -13.92 -15.06
CA ALA A 323 -15.54 -13.74 -13.82
C ALA A 323 -16.13 -12.32 -13.75
N SER A 324 -17.21 -12.17 -13.00
CA SER A 324 -17.83 -10.87 -12.75
C SER A 324 -17.21 -10.20 -11.53
N THR A 325 -16.75 -8.96 -11.66
CA THR A 325 -16.32 -8.14 -10.50
C THR A 325 -17.55 -7.61 -9.76
N LEU A 326 -17.56 -7.70 -8.44
CA LEU A 326 -18.63 -7.22 -7.57
C LEU A 326 -18.20 -5.97 -6.79
N SER A 327 -19.10 -4.99 -6.65
CA SER A 327 -19.07 -4.01 -5.56
C SER A 327 -19.63 -4.62 -4.26
N THR A 328 -19.47 -3.93 -3.13
CA THR A 328 -20.07 -4.37 -1.86
C THR A 328 -21.60 -4.47 -1.94
N GLU A 329 -22.27 -3.50 -2.57
CA GLU A 329 -23.74 -3.53 -2.78
C GLU A 329 -24.18 -4.74 -3.63
N GLN A 330 -23.44 -5.04 -4.69
CA GLN A 330 -23.73 -6.20 -5.55
C GLN A 330 -23.49 -7.52 -4.82
N LEU A 331 -22.47 -7.57 -3.95
CA LEU A 331 -22.21 -8.73 -3.12
C LEU A 331 -23.35 -8.98 -2.13
N VAL A 332 -23.83 -7.95 -1.43
CA VAL A 332 -24.97 -8.06 -0.51
C VAL A 332 -26.20 -8.63 -1.25
N THR A 333 -26.54 -8.04 -2.39
CA THR A 333 -27.64 -8.52 -3.24
C THR A 333 -27.46 -10.00 -3.61
N LEU A 334 -26.26 -10.40 -4.04
CA LEU A 334 -25.97 -11.76 -4.45
C LEU A 334 -26.07 -12.78 -3.29
N ILE A 335 -25.66 -12.38 -2.08
CA ILE A 335 -25.79 -13.21 -0.87
C ILE A 335 -27.27 -13.45 -0.55
N GLU A 336 -28.11 -12.40 -0.64
CA GLU A 336 -29.53 -12.46 -0.33
C GLU A 336 -30.34 -13.25 -1.36
N GLU A 337 -30.01 -13.10 -2.65
CA GLU A 337 -30.83 -13.62 -3.75
C GLU A 337 -30.40 -15.01 -4.25
N GLU A 338 -29.10 -15.30 -4.30
CA GLU A 338 -28.57 -16.47 -4.99
C GLU A 338 -27.85 -17.49 -4.09
N SER A 339 -27.80 -17.24 -2.78
CA SER A 339 -27.12 -18.13 -1.81
C SER A 339 -25.69 -18.48 -2.25
N ALA A 340 -24.93 -17.48 -2.72
CA ALA A 340 -23.59 -17.67 -3.25
C ALA A 340 -22.62 -18.20 -2.19
N LEU A 341 -21.71 -19.09 -2.59
CA LEU A 341 -20.63 -19.56 -1.74
C LEU A 341 -19.51 -18.52 -1.71
N LEU A 342 -19.29 -17.96 -0.52
CA LEU A 342 -18.22 -17.01 -0.26
C LEU A 342 -16.92 -17.75 0.11
N ILE A 343 -15.83 -17.40 -0.55
CA ILE A 343 -14.54 -18.08 -0.44
C ILE A 343 -13.47 -17.05 -0.09
N ASN A 344 -13.05 -17.07 1.17
CA ASN A 344 -11.89 -16.33 1.64
C ASN A 344 -10.62 -17.08 1.22
N VAL A 345 -9.67 -16.39 0.58
CA VAL A 345 -8.37 -16.98 0.18
C VAL A 345 -7.16 -16.29 0.81
N VAL A 346 -7.35 -15.54 1.90
CA VAL A 346 -6.25 -14.97 2.69
C VAL A 346 -5.23 -16.05 3.03
N SER A 347 -3.95 -15.75 2.81
CA SER A 347 -2.87 -16.72 3.00
C SER A 347 -2.62 -17.01 4.48
N ALA A 348 -2.18 -18.23 4.77
CA ALA A 348 -1.82 -18.66 6.12
C ALA A 348 -0.56 -19.53 6.09
N THR A 349 0.21 -19.49 7.17
CA THR A 349 1.39 -20.35 7.28
C THR A 349 0.94 -21.80 7.51
N TYR A 350 1.41 -22.72 6.68
CA TYR A 350 1.16 -24.15 6.84
C TYR A 350 2.42 -24.86 7.32
N ARG A 351 2.32 -25.59 8.44
CA ARG A 351 3.37 -26.51 8.88
C ARG A 351 3.05 -27.90 8.33
N PRO A 352 3.89 -28.47 7.45
CA PRO A 352 3.70 -29.83 6.97
C PRO A 352 3.92 -30.86 8.08
N GLU A 353 3.40 -32.06 7.87
CA GLU A 353 3.60 -33.17 8.81
C GLU A 353 5.08 -33.55 8.90
N THR A 354 5.53 -33.81 10.13
CA THR A 354 6.87 -34.32 10.43
C THR A 354 6.72 -35.53 11.35
N PRO A 355 7.76 -36.38 11.51
CA PRO A 355 7.69 -37.54 12.40
C PRO A 355 7.31 -37.20 13.87
N THR A 356 7.49 -35.94 14.28
CA THR A 356 7.26 -35.47 15.64
C THR A 356 6.10 -34.48 15.78
N ALA A 357 5.46 -34.06 14.68
CA ALA A 357 4.38 -33.08 14.72
C ALA A 357 3.40 -33.27 13.56
N ALA A 358 2.11 -33.24 13.88
CA ALA A 358 1.05 -33.27 12.88
C ALA A 358 1.07 -32.01 12.00
N ALA A 359 0.65 -32.19 10.75
CA ALA A 359 0.34 -31.10 9.83
C ALA A 359 -0.67 -30.13 10.46
N GLN A 360 -0.43 -28.83 10.34
CA GLN A 360 -1.29 -27.82 10.98
C GLN A 360 -1.16 -26.44 10.32
N TRP A 361 -2.29 -25.73 10.23
CA TRP A 361 -2.32 -24.29 9.98
C TRP A 361 -1.83 -23.51 11.20
N LEU A 362 -0.80 -22.68 11.02
CA LEU A 362 -0.25 -21.83 12.07
C LEU A 362 -0.93 -20.45 12.00
N ILE A 363 -1.94 -20.26 12.86
CA ILE A 363 -2.75 -19.06 12.95
C ILE A 363 -2.56 -18.48 14.35
N PRO A 364 -1.58 -17.58 14.55
CA PRO A 364 -1.28 -17.02 15.87
C PRO A 364 -2.34 -16.01 16.32
N GLU A 365 -3.07 -15.41 15.38
CA GLU A 365 -4.12 -14.44 15.62
C GLU A 365 -5.40 -14.89 14.92
N ALA A 366 -6.55 -14.76 15.59
CA ALA A 366 -7.85 -15.02 15.01
C ALA A 366 -8.01 -14.21 13.71
N LYS A 367 -8.32 -14.90 12.61
CA LYS A 367 -8.62 -14.25 11.33
C LYS A 367 -10.13 -14.07 11.22
N MET A 368 -10.54 -12.94 10.68
CA MET A 368 -11.96 -12.62 10.45
C MET A 368 -12.29 -12.85 8.98
N HIS A 369 -13.56 -13.07 8.65
CA HIS A 369 -14.05 -13.19 7.28
C HIS A 369 -15.54 -12.80 7.16
N ILE A 370 -16.04 -12.64 5.94
CA ILE A 370 -17.44 -12.29 5.67
C ILE A 370 -18.33 -13.45 6.14
N PRO A 371 -19.45 -13.19 6.86
CA PRO A 371 -20.30 -14.23 7.40
C PRO A 371 -20.75 -15.28 6.38
N GLY A 372 -20.67 -16.56 6.75
CA GLY A 372 -21.06 -17.67 5.89
C GLY A 372 -19.99 -18.11 4.87
N SER A 373 -18.79 -17.55 4.95
CA SER A 373 -17.68 -17.95 4.09
C SER A 373 -17.03 -19.27 4.51
N ILE A 374 -16.38 -19.93 3.55
CA ILE A 374 -15.32 -20.91 3.83
C ILE A 374 -13.96 -20.23 3.64
N TRP A 375 -12.98 -20.60 4.46
CA TRP A 375 -11.61 -20.10 4.32
C TRP A 375 -10.70 -21.17 3.73
N LEU A 376 -10.19 -20.88 2.53
CA LEU A 376 -9.26 -21.73 1.79
C LEU A 376 -7.90 -21.03 1.66
N PRO A 377 -7.01 -21.12 2.67
CA PRO A 377 -5.74 -20.40 2.62
C PRO A 377 -4.84 -20.91 1.50
N ASN A 378 -4.00 -20.02 0.96
CA ASN A 378 -2.95 -20.30 -0.01
C ASN A 378 -3.42 -20.79 -1.40
N VAL A 379 -4.70 -21.04 -1.65
CA VAL A 379 -5.22 -21.45 -2.97
C VAL A 379 -5.12 -20.34 -4.03
N GLY A 380 -4.86 -19.11 -3.59
CA GLY A 380 -4.60 -17.95 -4.44
C GLY A 380 -3.14 -17.79 -4.89
N LEU A 381 -2.20 -18.61 -4.39
CA LEU A 381 -0.79 -18.49 -4.78
C LEU A 381 -0.60 -18.70 -6.29
N ALA A 382 0.42 -18.04 -6.86
CA ALA A 382 0.67 -18.04 -8.29
C ALA A 382 0.94 -19.46 -8.81
N THR A 383 1.84 -20.13 -8.11
CA THR A 383 2.14 -21.54 -8.31
C THR A 383 1.57 -22.33 -7.14
N LEU A 384 0.66 -23.25 -7.42
CA LEU A 384 0.21 -24.24 -6.45
C LEU A 384 0.93 -25.56 -6.71
N ASP A 385 1.41 -26.18 -5.64
CA ASP A 385 1.83 -27.58 -5.72
C ASP A 385 0.60 -28.50 -5.86
N ALA A 386 0.86 -29.78 -6.12
CA ALA A 386 -0.21 -30.76 -6.32
C ALA A 386 -1.11 -30.94 -5.09
N GLN A 387 -0.60 -30.70 -3.87
CA GLN A 387 -1.38 -30.82 -2.64
C GLN A 387 -2.41 -29.69 -2.56
N PHE A 388 -1.97 -28.44 -2.77
CA PHE A 388 -2.87 -27.29 -2.74
C PHE A 388 -3.84 -27.26 -3.93
N MET A 389 -3.45 -27.77 -5.10
CA MET A 389 -4.37 -27.96 -6.23
C MET A 389 -5.47 -28.97 -5.89
N ALA A 390 -5.11 -30.11 -5.31
CA ALA A 390 -6.07 -31.14 -4.91
C ALA A 390 -6.98 -30.67 -3.77
N TYR A 391 -6.42 -29.97 -2.79
CA TYR A 391 -7.15 -29.30 -1.72
C TYR A 391 -8.21 -28.35 -2.29
N PHE A 392 -7.81 -27.44 -3.18
CA PHE A 392 -8.72 -26.45 -3.73
C PHE A 392 -9.88 -27.11 -4.50
N ALA A 393 -9.58 -28.06 -5.39
CA ALA A 393 -10.60 -28.79 -6.14
C ALA A 393 -11.56 -29.56 -5.22
N ARG A 394 -11.03 -30.22 -4.18
CA ARG A 394 -11.81 -31.00 -3.22
C ARG A 394 -12.77 -30.12 -2.43
N GLU A 395 -12.30 -29.00 -1.90
CA GLU A 395 -13.14 -28.12 -1.08
C GLU A 395 -14.22 -27.43 -1.91
N LEU A 396 -13.93 -26.99 -3.13
CA LEU A 396 -14.96 -26.48 -4.03
C LEU A 396 -16.01 -27.55 -4.34
N GLN A 397 -15.59 -28.78 -4.65
CA GLN A 397 -16.51 -29.88 -4.93
C GLN A 397 -17.38 -30.21 -3.71
N ARG A 398 -16.80 -30.21 -2.50
CA ARG A 398 -17.53 -30.46 -1.26
C ARG A 398 -18.57 -29.37 -0.99
N ALA A 399 -18.15 -28.11 -1.04
CA ALA A 399 -18.99 -26.97 -0.68
C ALA A 399 -20.12 -26.76 -1.68
N THR A 400 -19.87 -26.95 -2.98
CA THR A 400 -20.89 -26.85 -4.05
C THR A 400 -21.66 -28.14 -4.28
N ARG A 401 -21.32 -29.24 -3.59
CA ARG A 401 -21.81 -30.60 -3.87
C ARG A 401 -21.58 -31.02 -5.34
N GLY A 402 -20.52 -30.51 -5.96
CA GLY A 402 -20.15 -30.76 -7.34
C GLY A 402 -20.97 -29.98 -8.39
N GLN A 403 -21.75 -28.98 -7.98
CA GLN A 403 -22.51 -28.13 -8.88
C GLN A 403 -21.60 -27.05 -9.48
N LEU A 404 -21.22 -27.22 -10.75
CA LEU A 404 -20.30 -26.31 -11.45
C LEU A 404 -20.92 -24.94 -11.76
N ASP A 405 -22.24 -24.83 -11.75
CA ASP A 405 -23.00 -23.60 -11.93
C ASP A 405 -23.35 -22.91 -10.60
N HIS A 406 -22.93 -23.45 -9.46
CA HIS A 406 -23.14 -22.78 -8.17
C HIS A 406 -22.39 -21.44 -8.12
N PRO A 407 -23.02 -20.32 -7.73
CA PRO A 407 -22.35 -19.03 -7.63
C PRO A 407 -21.20 -19.05 -6.62
N LEU A 408 -19.99 -18.71 -7.08
CA LEU A 408 -18.78 -18.66 -6.27
C LEU A 408 -18.24 -17.24 -6.19
N VAL A 409 -18.14 -16.69 -4.98
CA VAL A 409 -17.53 -15.37 -4.74
C VAL A 409 -16.16 -15.57 -4.11
N PHE A 410 -15.11 -15.13 -4.80
CA PHE A 410 -13.74 -15.16 -4.28
C PHE A 410 -13.34 -13.78 -3.77
N TYR A 411 -12.83 -13.75 -2.54
CA TYR A 411 -12.31 -12.54 -1.92
C TYR A 411 -11.15 -12.86 -0.98
N CYS A 412 -10.47 -11.82 -0.54
CA CYS A 412 -9.31 -11.89 0.33
C CYS A 412 -9.32 -10.58 1.12
N GLN A 413 -8.17 -9.95 1.27
CA GLN A 413 -8.04 -8.53 1.59
C GLN A 413 -8.06 -7.66 0.33
N VAL A 414 -8.27 -6.36 0.49
CA VAL A 414 -8.10 -5.39 -0.60
C VAL A 414 -6.72 -5.53 -1.26
N ASN A 415 -6.66 -5.34 -2.58
CA ASN A 415 -5.43 -5.46 -3.40
C ASN A 415 -4.77 -6.86 -3.35
N CYS A 416 -5.54 -7.91 -3.09
CA CYS A 416 -5.03 -9.27 -3.01
C CYS A 416 -5.12 -9.99 -4.36
N TRP A 417 -3.98 -10.23 -4.99
CA TRP A 417 -3.91 -11.08 -6.20
C TRP A 417 -4.24 -12.55 -5.93
N GLY A 418 -4.28 -12.96 -4.67
CA GLY A 418 -4.74 -14.29 -4.27
C GLY A 418 -6.17 -14.58 -4.71
N SER A 419 -7.11 -13.66 -4.48
CA SER A 419 -8.50 -13.85 -4.90
C SER A 419 -8.64 -13.77 -6.42
N TRP A 420 -7.85 -12.92 -7.08
CA TRP A 420 -7.79 -12.81 -8.54
C TRP A 420 -7.26 -14.10 -9.22
N ASN A 421 -6.23 -14.72 -8.65
CA ASN A 421 -5.72 -16.00 -9.14
C ASN A 421 -6.71 -17.15 -8.85
N ALA A 422 -7.28 -17.19 -7.64
CA ALA A 422 -8.18 -18.26 -7.21
C ALA A 422 -9.45 -18.33 -8.06
N VAL A 423 -10.05 -17.18 -8.41
CA VAL A 423 -11.26 -17.15 -9.24
C VAL A 423 -11.01 -17.66 -10.67
N GLN A 424 -9.85 -17.36 -11.27
CA GLN A 424 -9.50 -17.91 -12.58
C GLN A 424 -9.26 -19.41 -12.52
N ARG A 425 -8.57 -19.86 -11.49
CA ARG A 425 -8.28 -21.28 -11.27
C ARG A 425 -9.53 -22.11 -11.01
N ALA A 426 -10.53 -21.55 -10.32
CA ALA A 426 -11.85 -22.18 -10.24
C ALA A 426 -12.48 -22.36 -11.64
N GLY A 427 -12.17 -21.46 -12.58
CA GLY A 427 -12.56 -21.62 -13.97
C GLY A 427 -11.89 -22.76 -14.71
N GLU A 428 -10.62 -23.05 -14.40
CA GLU A 428 -9.93 -24.23 -14.93
C GLU A 428 -10.57 -25.55 -14.44
N PHE A 429 -11.23 -25.52 -13.28
CA PHE A 429 -12.03 -26.65 -12.77
C PHE A 429 -13.45 -26.72 -13.36
N GLY A 430 -13.82 -25.79 -14.23
CA GLY A 430 -15.10 -25.80 -14.95
C GLY A 430 -16.26 -25.07 -14.24
N TYR A 431 -16.01 -24.37 -13.14
CA TYR A 431 -17.05 -23.56 -12.50
C TYR A 431 -17.43 -22.37 -13.39
N SER A 432 -18.70 -22.17 -13.70
CA SER A 432 -19.13 -21.15 -14.67
C SER A 432 -19.55 -19.82 -14.05
N ASN A 433 -20.19 -19.85 -12.87
CA ASN A 433 -20.73 -18.67 -12.19
C ASN A 433 -19.73 -18.17 -11.16
N ARG A 434 -18.71 -17.48 -11.67
CA ARG A 434 -17.57 -17.01 -10.87
C ARG A 434 -17.63 -15.51 -10.68
N TYR A 435 -17.50 -15.08 -9.44
CA TYR A 435 -17.51 -13.69 -9.03
C TYR A 435 -16.26 -13.39 -8.23
N TRP A 436 -15.76 -12.17 -8.39
CA TRP A 436 -14.60 -11.67 -7.67
C TRP A 436 -14.97 -10.40 -6.94
N TYR A 437 -14.72 -10.38 -5.63
CA TYR A 437 -14.94 -9.21 -4.80
C TYR A 437 -13.58 -8.61 -4.40
N PRO A 438 -13.14 -7.53 -5.07
CA PRO A 438 -11.79 -6.98 -4.95
C PRO A 438 -11.58 -6.11 -3.70
N GLU A 439 -12.66 -5.60 -3.10
CA GLU A 439 -12.58 -4.77 -1.90
C GLU A 439 -12.27 -5.60 -0.65
N GLY A 440 -12.52 -6.91 -0.70
CA GLY A 440 -12.12 -7.84 0.35
C GLY A 440 -12.81 -7.59 1.69
N GLN A 441 -12.22 -8.12 2.76
CA GLN A 441 -12.73 -7.95 4.12
C GLN A 441 -12.82 -6.47 4.52
N GLU A 442 -11.85 -5.66 4.10
CA GLU A 442 -11.80 -4.25 4.46
C GLU A 442 -12.91 -3.43 3.82
N GLY A 443 -13.29 -3.73 2.57
CA GLY A 443 -14.45 -3.09 1.93
C GLY A 443 -15.76 -3.40 2.67
N TRP A 444 -15.92 -4.64 3.09
CA TRP A 444 -17.09 -5.10 3.83
C TRP A 444 -17.22 -4.42 5.19
N GLU A 445 -16.13 -4.38 5.97
CA GLU A 445 -16.10 -3.68 7.26
C GLU A 445 -16.29 -2.17 7.10
N PHE A 446 -15.73 -1.59 6.03
CA PHE A 446 -15.85 -0.15 5.77
C PHE A 446 -17.31 0.27 5.57
N GLU A 447 -18.09 -0.52 4.83
CA GLU A 447 -19.53 -0.28 4.64
C GLU A 447 -20.36 -0.58 5.90
N GLY A 448 -19.72 -0.91 7.02
CA GLY A 448 -20.34 -1.08 8.33
C GLY A 448 -20.92 -2.46 8.58
N PHE A 449 -20.56 -3.46 7.77
CA PHE A 449 -20.99 -4.84 7.98
C PHE A 449 -20.05 -5.61 8.91
N ASP A 450 -20.63 -6.50 9.72
CA ASP A 450 -19.88 -7.32 10.66
C ASP A 450 -19.10 -8.45 9.96
N LEU A 451 -17.95 -8.80 10.53
CA LEU A 451 -17.20 -10.02 10.21
C LEU A 451 -17.38 -11.08 11.29
N GLU A 452 -17.13 -12.34 10.95
CA GLU A 452 -17.07 -13.46 11.90
C GLU A 452 -15.69 -14.13 11.91
N GLU A 453 -15.40 -14.87 12.98
CA GLU A 453 -14.12 -15.59 13.12
C GLU A 453 -14.02 -16.74 12.10
N ALA A 454 -12.92 -16.74 11.35
CA ALA A 454 -12.64 -17.69 10.29
C ALA A 454 -11.85 -18.89 10.83
N THR A 455 -12.30 -20.09 10.48
CA THR A 455 -11.55 -21.34 10.67
C THR A 455 -11.10 -21.86 9.30
N PRO A 456 -9.81 -22.16 9.10
CA PRO A 456 -9.35 -22.66 7.81
C PRO A 456 -9.89 -24.07 7.58
N GLU A 457 -10.28 -24.36 6.35
CA GLU A 457 -10.57 -25.75 5.97
C GLU A 457 -9.29 -26.61 6.06
N PRO A 458 -9.40 -27.89 6.42
CA PRO A 458 -8.24 -28.76 6.61
C PRO A 458 -7.57 -29.03 5.26
N LEU A 459 -6.24 -28.96 5.20
CA LEU A 459 -5.48 -29.25 3.97
C LEU A 459 -5.56 -30.73 3.57
#